data_AF-A0A4Q3WEV9-F1
#
_entry.id   AF-A0A4Q3WEV9-F1
#
_cell.length_a   1.000
_cell.length_b   1.000
_cell.length_c   1.000
_cell.angle_alpha   90.00
_cell.angle_beta   90.00
_cell.angle_gamma   90.00
#
_symmetry.space_group_name_H-M   'P 1'
#
loop_
_entity.id
_entity.type
_entity.pdbx_description
1 polymer ?
#
loop_
_entity_poly.entity_id
_entity_poly.type
_entity_poly.pdbx_seq_one_letter_code
_entity_poly.pdbx_strand_id
1 'polypeptide(L)'
;MNKGRTLKLFLVDGVPQGLLTAEIMNWTGHVITGSRGKLTELVQRSEAKRAGVYLLAGPDTGTGVGTQVYLGETDDVATRLKLHNRPEDKGGKDFWERVCIITSKDANLTKGHVKYLESRLITVAQAAGRCVLVNGTDPQYENLPEADRSDMEFFLEQIQTLLPVLGFDYLRAAPQAPAAKVAGDTSLPQSAPQSPPVFVGDIKKHEITARAQEIEGEFVVMKGSKARLHWEGVNGTYTLLFEQLVKAGVLVPTPDGRHNEFTKSYAFSSPSAAAAVVAGRSANGRTHWVVDGSGKTYAEWQEEQVGQIVPPIAPLDQEDAALV
;
A
#
# COMPACT_ATOMS: atom_id res chain seq x y z
N MET A 1 8.22 15.23 16.10
CA MET A 1 9.11 15.42 14.93
C MET A 1 9.31 14.06 14.29
N ASN A 2 8.89 13.86 13.04
CA ASN A 2 9.15 12.60 12.34
C ASN A 2 10.65 12.45 12.11
N LYS A 3 11.23 11.33 12.53
CA LYS A 3 12.64 11.03 12.29
C LYS A 3 12.80 10.64 10.82
N GLY A 4 13.50 11.48 10.05
CA GLY A 4 13.88 11.13 8.68
C GLY A 4 14.73 9.87 8.64
N ARG A 5 14.61 9.09 7.55
CA ARG A 5 15.42 7.90 7.30
C ARG A 5 16.10 8.04 5.95
N THR A 6 17.37 7.63 5.86
CA THR A 6 18.11 7.62 4.60
C THR A 6 18.09 6.21 4.01
N LEU A 7 17.53 6.09 2.82
CA LEU A 7 17.54 4.87 2.02
C LEU A 7 18.63 4.98 0.96
N LYS A 8 19.44 3.93 0.81
CA LYS A 8 20.42 3.81 -0.27
C LYS A 8 19.90 2.78 -1.28
N LEU A 9 19.56 3.24 -2.47
CA LEU A 9 19.16 2.43 -3.61
C LEU A 9 20.34 2.32 -4.57
N PHE A 10 20.60 1.11 -5.08
CA PHE A 10 21.66 0.86 -6.04
C PHE A 10 21.11 0.02 -7.20
N LEU A 11 21.18 0.59 -8.41
CA LEU A 11 20.84 -0.09 -9.66
C LEU A 11 22.04 -0.93 -10.08
N VAL A 12 21.98 -2.24 -9.84
CA VAL A 12 23.09 -3.16 -10.15
C VAL A 12 23.41 -3.15 -11.64
N ASP A 13 22.36 -3.11 -12.47
CA ASP A 13 22.48 -3.12 -13.93
C ASP A 13 22.47 -1.70 -14.54
N GLY A 14 22.43 -0.66 -13.71
CA GLY A 14 22.27 0.73 -14.15
C GLY A 14 20.89 1.09 -14.71
N VAL A 15 19.96 0.12 -14.79
CA VAL A 15 18.59 0.32 -15.28
C VAL A 15 17.55 0.03 -14.19
N PRO A 16 16.44 0.80 -14.12
CA PRO A 16 15.40 0.60 -13.10
C PRO A 16 14.71 -0.77 -13.14
N GLN A 17 14.62 -1.40 -14.33
CA GLN A 17 14.00 -2.71 -14.52
C GLN A 17 14.96 -3.89 -14.27
N GLY A 18 16.22 -3.60 -13.96
CA GLY A 18 17.24 -4.60 -13.66
C GLY A 18 17.21 -5.05 -12.19
N LEU A 19 18.31 -5.62 -11.75
CA LEU A 19 18.51 -5.91 -10.34
C LEU A 19 18.71 -4.61 -9.55
N LEU A 20 17.99 -4.49 -8.43
CA LEU A 20 18.07 -3.33 -7.55
C LEU A 20 18.36 -3.82 -6.14
N THR A 21 19.31 -3.19 -5.47
CA THR A 21 19.56 -3.40 -4.04
C THR A 21 19.18 -2.18 -3.24
N ALA A 22 18.76 -2.42 -2.00
CA ALA A 22 18.28 -1.39 -1.11
C ALA A 22 18.64 -1.67 0.34
N GLU A 23 18.98 -0.61 1.07
CA GLU A 23 19.30 -0.65 2.49
C GLU A 23 18.95 0.67 3.18
N ILE A 24 18.73 0.60 4.49
CA ILE A 24 18.55 1.77 5.34
C ILE A 24 19.87 2.03 6.07
N MET A 25 20.29 3.29 6.13
CA MET A 25 21.50 3.66 6.88
C MET A 25 21.39 3.23 8.35
N ASN A 26 22.45 2.60 8.88
CA ASN A 26 22.53 2.03 10.23
C ASN A 26 21.63 0.80 10.50
N TRP A 27 21.09 0.17 9.46
CA TRP A 27 20.39 -1.12 9.56
C TRP A 27 21.21 -2.22 8.89
N THR A 28 21.23 -3.41 9.48
CA THR A 28 21.97 -4.58 8.98
C THR A 28 21.24 -5.30 7.86
N GLY A 29 19.94 -5.05 7.68
CA GLY A 29 19.17 -5.63 6.59
C GLY A 29 19.65 -5.19 5.21
N HIS A 30 19.58 -6.12 4.27
CA HIS A 30 19.90 -5.91 2.88
C HIS A 30 18.82 -6.52 2.00
N VAL A 31 18.29 -5.71 1.09
CA VAL A 31 17.21 -6.09 0.20
C VAL A 31 17.68 -6.14 -1.24
N ILE A 32 17.32 -7.19 -1.97
CA ILE A 32 17.57 -7.34 -3.40
C ILE A 32 16.26 -7.66 -4.09
N THR A 33 15.93 -6.92 -5.13
CA THR A 33 14.74 -7.14 -5.95
C THR A 33 15.07 -7.28 -7.42
N GLY A 34 14.25 -8.04 -8.14
CA GLY A 34 14.42 -8.30 -9.56
C GLY A 34 13.19 -8.96 -10.16
N SER A 35 13.16 -9.03 -11.49
CA SER A 35 12.16 -9.80 -12.24
C SER A 35 12.55 -11.28 -12.35
N ARG A 36 11.59 -12.16 -12.65
CA ARG A 36 11.84 -13.58 -12.93
C ARG A 36 12.86 -13.79 -14.04
N GLY A 37 12.85 -12.94 -15.07
CA GLY A 37 13.83 -12.96 -16.16
C GLY A 37 15.27 -12.73 -15.71
N LYS A 38 15.47 -12.07 -14.56
CA LYS A 38 16.79 -11.78 -13.96
C LYS A 38 17.20 -12.78 -12.88
N LEU A 39 16.46 -13.89 -12.72
CA LEU A 39 16.73 -14.87 -11.68
C LEU A 39 18.16 -15.44 -11.74
N THR A 40 18.68 -15.72 -12.95
CA THR A 40 20.03 -16.28 -13.13
C THR A 40 21.11 -15.38 -12.54
N GLU A 41 21.00 -14.07 -12.72
CA GLU A 41 21.94 -13.09 -12.17
C GLU A 41 21.75 -12.96 -10.65
N LEU A 42 20.49 -12.96 -10.20
CA LEU A 42 20.12 -12.81 -8.80
C LEU A 42 20.62 -13.97 -7.92
N VAL A 43 20.50 -15.23 -8.36
CA VAL A 43 20.96 -16.41 -7.58
C VAL A 43 22.48 -16.57 -7.51
N GLN A 44 23.24 -15.86 -8.35
CA GLN A 44 24.71 -15.87 -8.30
C GLN A 44 25.26 -14.95 -7.20
N ARG A 45 24.47 -13.98 -6.77
CA ARG A 45 24.86 -13.02 -5.73
C ARG A 45 25.10 -13.71 -4.39
N SER A 46 26.11 -13.22 -3.67
CA SER A 46 26.49 -13.76 -2.36
C SER A 46 25.40 -13.58 -1.30
N GLU A 47 24.65 -12.49 -1.42
CA GLU A 47 23.57 -12.07 -0.55
C GLU A 47 22.38 -13.02 -0.68
N ALA A 48 22.11 -13.54 -1.89
CA ALA A 48 21.05 -14.52 -2.13
C ALA A 48 21.37 -15.91 -1.54
N LYS A 49 22.62 -16.19 -1.17
CA LYS A 49 23.03 -17.48 -0.56
C LYS A 49 22.97 -17.46 0.97
N ARG A 50 22.44 -16.40 1.56
CA ARG A 50 22.32 -16.22 3.02
C ARG A 50 20.93 -16.62 3.50
N ALA A 51 20.84 -16.85 4.80
CA ALA A 51 19.55 -16.99 5.47
C ALA A 51 18.74 -15.69 5.34
N GLY A 52 17.46 -15.84 5.05
CA GLY A 52 16.58 -14.70 4.87
C GLY A 52 15.14 -15.09 4.57
N VAL A 53 14.36 -14.05 4.31
CA VAL A 53 12.98 -14.15 3.85
C VAL A 53 12.88 -13.61 2.43
N TYR A 54 11.94 -14.13 1.65
CA TYR A 54 11.70 -13.67 0.29
C TYR A 54 10.20 -13.57 0.00
N LEU A 55 9.87 -12.66 -0.93
CA LEU A 55 8.54 -12.43 -1.45
C LEU A 55 8.56 -12.73 -2.94
N LEU A 56 7.63 -13.58 -3.39
CA LEU A 56 7.32 -13.78 -4.80
C LEU A 56 5.99 -13.11 -5.09
N ALA A 57 5.96 -12.21 -6.07
CA ALA A 57 4.77 -11.47 -6.46
C ALA A 57 4.49 -11.62 -7.94
N GLY A 58 3.22 -11.76 -8.31
CA GLY A 58 2.77 -11.80 -9.69
C GLY A 58 1.25 -11.62 -9.79
N PRO A 59 0.72 -11.54 -11.02
CA PRO A 59 -0.71 -11.36 -11.24
C PRO A 59 -1.51 -12.52 -10.64
N ASP A 60 -2.71 -12.23 -10.12
CA ASP A 60 -3.62 -13.26 -9.66
C ASP A 60 -4.11 -14.11 -10.84
N THR A 61 -3.67 -15.37 -10.90
CA THR A 61 -4.05 -16.36 -11.92
C THR A 61 -5.48 -16.87 -11.80
N GLY A 62 -6.15 -16.66 -10.65
CA GLY A 62 -7.52 -17.11 -10.43
C GLY A 62 -8.57 -16.12 -10.93
N THR A 63 -8.39 -14.83 -10.61
CA THR A 63 -9.34 -13.78 -11.01
C THR A 63 -8.86 -12.90 -12.15
N GLY A 64 -7.57 -12.96 -12.50
CA GLY A 64 -6.94 -12.05 -13.45
C GLY A 64 -6.73 -10.63 -12.92
N VAL A 65 -7.12 -10.35 -11.66
CA VAL A 65 -7.14 -9.00 -11.07
C VAL A 65 -6.51 -9.02 -9.69
N GLY A 66 -5.51 -8.18 -9.48
CA GLY A 66 -4.77 -8.09 -8.22
C GLY A 66 -3.48 -8.89 -8.24
N THR A 67 -2.82 -8.94 -7.09
CA THR A 67 -1.50 -9.56 -6.95
C THR A 67 -1.58 -10.76 -6.02
N GLN A 68 -1.09 -11.90 -6.49
CA GLN A 68 -0.76 -13.04 -5.65
C GLN A 68 0.64 -12.87 -5.07
N VAL A 69 0.78 -13.10 -3.77
CA VAL A 69 2.05 -13.01 -3.05
C VAL A 69 2.31 -14.31 -2.31
N TYR A 70 3.54 -14.80 -2.42
CA TYR A 70 4.06 -15.89 -1.59
C TYR A 70 5.23 -15.39 -0.75
N LEU A 71 5.14 -15.63 0.55
CA LEU A 71 6.18 -15.35 1.52
C LEU A 71 6.91 -16.64 1.86
N GLY A 72 8.22 -16.61 1.95
CA GLY A 72 9.00 -17.78 2.29
C GLY A 72 10.23 -17.45 3.13
N GLU A 73 10.58 -18.32 4.07
CA GLU A 73 11.90 -18.35 4.72
C GLU A 73 12.81 -19.42 4.10
N THR A 74 14.13 -19.22 4.23
CA THR A 74 15.12 -20.28 4.02
C THR A 74 16.50 -19.87 4.53
N ASP A 75 17.36 -20.86 4.78
CA ASP A 75 18.79 -20.69 5.05
C ASP A 75 19.61 -20.38 3.77
N ASP A 76 19.08 -20.69 2.57
CA ASP A 76 19.69 -20.41 1.26
C ASP A 76 18.61 -20.01 0.24
N VAL A 77 18.45 -18.70 0.05
CA VAL A 77 17.42 -18.13 -0.85
C VAL A 77 17.66 -18.51 -2.30
N ALA A 78 18.91 -18.57 -2.75
CA ALA A 78 19.26 -18.92 -4.12
C ALA A 78 18.81 -20.34 -4.48
N THR A 79 19.06 -21.30 -3.58
CA THR A 79 18.61 -22.69 -3.78
C THR A 79 17.08 -22.78 -3.76
N ARG A 80 16.42 -22.06 -2.85
CA ARG A 80 14.96 -22.05 -2.76
C ARG A 80 14.28 -21.42 -3.98
N LEU A 81 14.82 -20.32 -4.51
CA LEU A 81 14.30 -19.69 -5.72
C LEU A 81 14.48 -20.56 -6.96
N LYS A 82 15.56 -21.34 -7.07
CA LYS A 82 15.73 -22.33 -8.15
C LYS A 82 14.65 -23.41 -8.12
N LEU A 83 14.18 -23.81 -6.93
CA LEU A 83 13.07 -24.75 -6.79
C LEU A 83 11.76 -24.10 -7.24
N HIS A 84 11.49 -22.88 -6.78
CA HIS A 84 10.27 -22.14 -7.16
C HIS A 84 10.20 -21.75 -8.62
N ASN A 85 11.33 -21.64 -9.33
CA ASN A 85 11.33 -21.36 -10.76
C ASN A 85 10.91 -22.55 -11.63
N ARG A 86 10.82 -23.75 -11.05
CA ARG A 86 10.32 -24.92 -11.77
C ARG A 86 8.82 -24.75 -12.08
N PRO A 87 8.33 -25.43 -13.12
CA PRO A 87 6.91 -25.53 -13.36
C PRO A 87 6.13 -26.06 -12.15
N GLU A 88 4.86 -25.65 -12.01
CA GLU A 88 4.00 -26.07 -10.87
C GLU A 88 3.84 -27.60 -10.78
N ASP A 89 3.77 -28.31 -11.91
CA ASP A 89 3.73 -29.78 -11.95
C ASP A 89 4.98 -30.45 -11.37
N LYS A 90 6.07 -29.68 -11.19
CA LYS A 90 7.35 -30.10 -10.62
C LYS A 90 7.63 -29.47 -9.25
N GLY A 91 6.59 -28.96 -8.60
CA GLY A 91 6.65 -28.40 -7.25
C GLY A 91 7.24 -26.99 -7.17
N GLY A 92 7.31 -26.27 -8.29
CA GLY A 92 7.64 -24.84 -8.30
C GLY A 92 6.39 -23.95 -8.27
N LYS A 93 6.54 -22.69 -8.70
CA LYS A 93 5.50 -21.66 -8.67
C LYS A 93 5.57 -20.87 -9.97
N ASP A 94 4.53 -20.91 -10.78
CA ASP A 94 4.55 -20.25 -12.09
C ASP A 94 3.97 -18.84 -12.07
N PHE A 95 3.17 -18.48 -11.07
CA PHE A 95 2.47 -17.20 -11.02
C PHE A 95 3.39 -15.98 -10.87
N TRP A 96 4.61 -16.14 -10.34
CA TRP A 96 5.41 -14.99 -9.91
C TRP A 96 6.22 -14.38 -11.06
N GLU A 97 6.31 -13.05 -11.05
CA GLU A 97 7.04 -12.25 -12.03
C GLU A 97 8.13 -11.38 -11.39
N ARG A 98 7.95 -11.05 -10.10
CA ARG A 98 8.88 -10.25 -9.31
C ARG A 98 9.26 -10.99 -8.04
N VAL A 99 10.51 -10.81 -7.61
CA VAL A 99 11.03 -11.34 -6.35
C VAL A 99 11.67 -10.22 -5.53
N CYS A 100 11.48 -10.26 -4.21
CA CYS A 100 12.20 -9.43 -3.26
C CYS A 100 12.82 -10.35 -2.21
N ILE A 101 14.13 -10.28 -2.03
CA ILE A 101 14.88 -11.02 -1.02
C ILE A 101 15.28 -10.04 0.08
N ILE A 102 15.05 -10.41 1.33
CA ILE A 102 15.55 -9.70 2.51
C ILE A 102 16.50 -10.64 3.26
N THR A 103 17.75 -10.21 3.38
CA THR A 103 18.82 -10.90 4.11
C THR A 103 19.48 -9.94 5.09
N SER A 104 20.48 -10.41 5.84
CA SER A 104 21.36 -9.54 6.64
C SER A 104 22.75 -9.43 6.03
N LYS A 105 23.38 -8.27 6.23
CA LYS A 105 24.80 -8.03 5.94
C LYS A 105 25.72 -8.82 6.87
N ASP A 106 25.27 -9.05 8.09
CA ASP A 106 25.95 -9.86 9.10
C ASP A 106 25.42 -11.32 9.13
N ALA A 107 26.03 -12.16 9.95
CA ALA A 107 25.65 -13.56 10.11
C ALA A 107 24.65 -13.79 11.28
N ASN A 108 23.96 -12.75 11.75
CA ASN A 108 23.15 -12.82 12.97
C ASN A 108 21.69 -13.28 12.74
N LEU A 109 21.23 -13.37 11.49
CA LEU A 109 19.92 -13.96 11.19
C LEU A 109 20.00 -15.49 11.25
N THR A 110 19.52 -16.05 12.35
CA THR A 110 19.38 -17.50 12.54
C THR A 110 18.10 -18.03 11.89
N LYS A 111 17.97 -19.35 11.82
CA LYS A 111 16.73 -20.00 11.36
C LYS A 111 15.50 -19.59 12.18
N GLY A 112 15.66 -19.39 13.49
CA GLY A 112 14.58 -18.91 14.36
C GLY A 112 14.15 -17.49 14.00
N HIS A 113 15.13 -16.60 13.72
CA HIS A 113 14.87 -15.23 13.29
C HIS A 113 14.09 -15.16 11.99
N VAL A 114 14.51 -15.89 10.95
CA VAL A 114 13.83 -15.84 9.63
C VAL A 114 12.44 -16.49 9.66
N LYS A 115 12.22 -17.54 10.46
CA LYS A 115 10.89 -18.13 10.70
C LYS A 115 9.95 -17.16 11.40
N TYR A 116 10.45 -16.44 12.40
CA TYR A 116 9.66 -15.41 13.08
C TYR A 116 9.30 -14.26 12.12
N LEU A 117 10.26 -13.78 11.33
CA LEU A 117 10.01 -12.75 10.33
C LEU A 117 8.98 -13.22 9.29
N GLU A 118 9.09 -14.43 8.76
CA GLU A 118 8.09 -14.99 7.83
C GLU A 118 6.69 -15.01 8.45
N SER A 119 6.57 -15.57 9.66
CA SER A 119 5.31 -15.62 10.41
C SER A 119 4.69 -14.22 10.54
N ARG A 120 5.47 -13.25 11.00
CA ARG A 120 5.01 -11.87 11.17
C ARG A 120 4.68 -11.17 9.86
N LEU A 121 5.45 -11.39 8.80
CA LEU A 121 5.17 -10.85 7.47
C LEU A 121 3.85 -11.39 6.91
N ILE A 122 3.56 -12.67 7.11
CA ILE A 122 2.28 -13.29 6.73
C ILE A 122 1.14 -12.62 7.50
N THR A 123 1.25 -12.49 8.82
CA THR A 123 0.23 -11.83 9.66
C THR A 123 -0.03 -10.39 9.19
N VAL A 124 1.04 -9.63 8.92
CA VAL A 124 0.93 -8.23 8.45
C VAL A 124 0.28 -8.16 7.06
N ALA A 125 0.66 -9.04 6.13
CA ALA A 125 0.08 -9.10 4.79
C ALA A 125 -1.41 -9.47 4.82
N GLN A 126 -1.81 -10.43 5.65
CA GLN A 126 -3.21 -10.79 5.88
C GLN A 126 -4.01 -9.62 6.45
N ALA A 127 -3.48 -8.95 7.48
CA ALA A 127 -4.11 -7.80 8.11
C ALA A 127 -4.25 -6.61 7.15
N ALA A 128 -3.26 -6.39 6.27
CA ALA A 128 -3.29 -5.34 5.26
C ALA A 128 -4.36 -5.59 4.19
N GLY A 129 -4.60 -6.86 3.81
CA GLY A 129 -5.63 -7.24 2.85
C GLY A 129 -5.43 -6.67 1.44
N ARG A 130 -4.19 -6.33 1.07
CA ARG A 130 -3.82 -5.74 -0.23
C ARG A 130 -3.41 -6.78 -1.30
N CYS A 131 -3.28 -8.05 -0.94
CA CYS A 131 -2.88 -9.12 -1.85
C CYS A 131 -3.55 -10.46 -1.52
N VAL A 132 -3.54 -11.39 -2.47
CA VAL A 132 -3.94 -12.78 -2.23
C VAL A 132 -2.71 -13.57 -1.81
N LEU A 133 -2.68 -14.07 -0.57
CA LEU A 133 -1.56 -14.88 -0.09
C LEU A 133 -1.71 -16.33 -0.55
N VAL A 134 -0.64 -16.87 -1.16
CA VAL A 134 -0.56 -18.25 -1.66
C VAL A 134 0.00 -19.22 -0.60
N ASN A 135 0.40 -18.70 0.56
CA ASN A 135 0.90 -19.52 1.67
C ASN A 135 -0.22 -20.46 2.16
N GLY A 136 -0.03 -21.78 2.02
CA GLY A 136 -1.02 -22.80 2.42
C GLY A 136 -1.11 -23.04 3.93
N THR A 137 -0.33 -22.32 4.74
CA THR A 137 -0.27 -22.46 6.19
C THR A 137 0.05 -21.10 6.82
N ASP A 138 -0.58 -20.81 7.96
CA ASP A 138 -0.25 -19.71 8.87
C ASP A 138 0.62 -20.28 10.02
N PRO A 139 1.95 -20.34 9.87
CA PRO A 139 2.81 -20.77 10.95
C PRO A 139 2.86 -19.66 12.00
N GLN A 140 2.08 -19.77 13.07
CA GLN A 140 2.31 -18.98 14.28
C GLN A 140 3.62 -19.46 14.90
N TYR A 141 4.67 -18.64 14.78
CA TYR A 141 5.98 -18.95 15.34
C TYR A 141 6.31 -17.94 16.44
N GLU A 142 6.25 -18.39 17.69
CA GLU A 142 6.53 -17.54 18.87
C GLU A 142 7.82 -17.92 19.59
N ASN A 143 8.54 -18.94 19.11
CA ASN A 143 9.68 -19.53 19.81
C ASN A 143 10.97 -18.73 19.57
N LEU A 144 11.03 -17.53 20.14
CA LEU A 144 12.23 -16.70 20.26
C LEU A 144 12.28 -16.05 21.66
N PRO A 145 13.49 -15.87 22.23
CA PRO A 145 13.70 -15.04 23.41
C PRO A 145 13.10 -13.63 23.24
N GLU A 146 12.79 -12.96 24.34
CA GLU A 146 12.23 -11.60 24.33
C GLU A 146 13.14 -10.60 23.59
N ALA A 147 14.45 -10.65 23.85
CA ALA A 147 15.42 -9.77 23.18
C ALA A 147 15.40 -9.96 21.66
N ASP A 148 15.50 -11.20 21.19
CA ASP A 148 15.49 -11.52 19.76
C ASP A 148 14.16 -11.14 19.10
N ARG A 149 13.02 -11.31 19.79
CA ARG A 149 11.72 -10.84 19.31
C ARG A 149 11.70 -9.33 19.12
N SER A 150 12.19 -8.57 20.11
CA SER A 150 12.28 -7.11 20.02
C SER A 150 13.13 -6.67 18.82
N ASP A 151 14.27 -7.33 18.59
CA ASP A 151 15.13 -7.04 17.44
C ASP A 151 14.46 -7.37 16.11
N MET A 152 13.73 -8.49 16.04
CA MET A 152 12.99 -8.88 14.83
C MET A 152 11.80 -7.97 14.54
N GLU A 153 11.13 -7.42 15.56
CA GLU A 153 10.09 -6.41 15.37
C GLU A 153 10.67 -5.12 14.78
N PHE A 154 11.81 -4.67 15.30
CA PHE A 154 12.53 -3.53 14.71
C PHE A 154 12.94 -3.82 13.26
N PHE A 155 13.43 -5.03 12.98
CA PHE A 155 13.78 -5.47 11.63
C PHE A 155 12.56 -5.46 10.70
N LEU A 156 11.40 -5.94 11.18
CA LEU A 156 10.13 -5.94 10.47
C LEU A 156 9.64 -4.51 10.16
N GLU A 157 9.77 -3.56 11.09
CA GLU A 157 9.44 -2.15 10.84
C GLU A 157 10.30 -1.55 9.71
N GLN A 158 11.58 -1.91 9.64
CA GLN A 158 12.46 -1.49 8.55
C GLN A 158 12.02 -2.09 7.22
N ILE A 159 11.64 -3.38 7.18
CA ILE A 159 11.08 -4.03 5.99
C ILE A 159 9.81 -3.30 5.53
N GLN A 160 8.86 -3.04 6.44
CA GLN A 160 7.60 -2.35 6.13
C GLN A 160 7.81 -0.93 5.59
N THR A 161 8.88 -0.27 6.02
CA THR A 161 9.25 1.06 5.51
C THR A 161 9.89 0.98 4.11
N LEU A 162 10.72 -0.03 3.89
CA LEU A 162 11.51 -0.17 2.67
C LEU A 162 10.71 -0.72 1.48
N LEU A 163 9.88 -1.75 1.71
CA LEU A 163 9.18 -2.47 0.64
C LEU A 163 8.29 -1.58 -0.25
N PRO A 164 7.50 -0.62 0.26
CA PRO A 164 6.71 0.26 -0.60
C PRO A 164 7.55 1.10 -1.56
N VAL A 165 8.75 1.52 -1.13
CA VAL A 165 9.70 2.27 -1.98
C VAL A 165 10.21 1.41 -3.14
N LEU A 166 10.25 0.09 -2.95
CA LEU A 166 10.62 -0.90 -3.97
C LEU A 166 9.42 -1.37 -4.81
N GLY A 167 8.24 -0.78 -4.60
CA GLY A 167 7.00 -1.16 -5.29
C GLY A 167 6.41 -2.49 -4.79
N PHE A 168 6.59 -2.80 -3.51
CA PHE A 168 5.95 -3.91 -2.78
C PHE A 168 5.13 -3.30 -1.63
N ASP A 169 3.93 -2.83 -1.92
CA ASP A 169 3.04 -2.16 -0.96
C ASP A 169 2.12 -3.13 -0.19
N TYR A 170 2.30 -4.44 -0.37
CA TYR A 170 1.44 -5.51 0.15
C TYR A 170 1.36 -5.60 1.68
N LEU A 171 2.38 -5.07 2.38
CA LEU A 171 2.45 -5.07 3.84
C LEU A 171 1.95 -3.78 4.48
N ARG A 172 1.65 -2.75 3.69
CA ARG A 172 1.21 -1.48 4.25
C ARG A 172 -0.19 -1.67 4.82
N ALA A 173 -0.35 -1.44 6.12
CA ALA A 173 -1.67 -1.39 6.73
C ALA A 173 -2.55 -0.41 5.94
N ALA A 174 -3.82 -0.76 5.69
CA ALA A 174 -4.75 0.24 5.19
C ALA A 174 -4.86 1.35 6.26
N PRO A 175 -4.57 2.63 5.95
CA PRO A 175 -4.77 3.71 6.90
C PRO A 175 -6.21 3.67 7.40
N GLN A 176 -6.35 3.51 8.71
CA GLN A 176 -7.63 3.52 9.39
C GLN A 176 -7.98 4.99 9.66
N ALA A 177 -9.11 5.45 9.12
CA ALA A 177 -9.64 6.72 9.53
C ALA A 177 -9.97 6.68 11.04
N PRO A 178 -9.53 7.67 11.84
CA PRO A 178 -9.86 7.70 13.25
C PRO A 178 -11.38 7.73 13.43
N ALA A 179 -11.91 6.82 14.24
CA ALA A 179 -13.32 6.85 14.63
C ALA A 179 -13.64 8.21 15.25
N ALA A 180 -14.67 8.87 14.73
CA ALA A 180 -15.10 10.19 15.18
C ALA A 180 -15.30 10.19 16.70
N LYS A 181 -14.51 11.00 17.42
CA LYS A 181 -14.75 11.26 18.84
C LYS A 181 -16.05 12.05 18.96
N VAL A 182 -17.02 11.48 19.66
CA VAL A 182 -18.28 12.12 20.02
C VAL A 182 -17.95 13.36 20.85
N ALA A 183 -18.44 14.51 20.40
CA ALA A 183 -18.20 15.80 21.01
C ALA A 183 -18.79 15.85 22.44
N GLY A 184 -17.94 16.22 23.40
CA GLY A 184 -18.32 16.57 24.76
C GLY A 184 -17.36 17.64 25.29
N ASP A 185 -17.95 18.81 25.56
CA ASP A 185 -17.50 19.94 26.37
C ASP A 185 -16.32 20.86 25.94
N THR A 186 -16.75 22.03 25.45
CA THR A 186 -16.33 23.42 25.75
C THR A 186 -15.02 23.66 26.54
N SER A 187 -14.00 24.23 25.88
CA SER A 187 -13.34 25.51 26.27
C SER A 187 -12.06 25.81 25.45
N LEU A 188 -12.09 26.96 24.76
CA LEU A 188 -11.02 27.90 24.31
C LEU A 188 -9.83 27.41 23.42
N PRO A 189 -9.27 28.31 22.56
CA PRO A 189 -8.53 27.93 21.37
C PRO A 189 -7.02 27.78 21.66
N GLN A 190 -6.54 26.54 21.63
CA GLN A 190 -5.13 26.23 21.37
C GLN A 190 -5.06 25.45 20.07
N SER A 191 -4.19 25.92 19.17
CA SER A 191 -3.89 25.36 17.86
C SER A 191 -3.49 23.88 17.96
N ALA A 192 -4.49 23.01 18.01
CA ALA A 192 -4.32 21.57 17.85
C ALA A 192 -4.00 21.28 16.38
N PRO A 193 -3.15 20.27 16.08
CA PRO A 193 -2.95 19.83 14.70
C PRO A 193 -4.32 19.50 14.10
N GLN A 194 -4.73 20.27 13.09
CA GLN A 194 -6.05 20.12 12.48
C GLN A 194 -6.19 18.69 12.01
N SER A 195 -7.24 18.01 12.50
CA SER A 195 -7.62 16.70 11.98
C SER A 195 -7.83 16.85 10.47
N PRO A 196 -7.34 15.93 9.63
CA PRO A 196 -7.56 16.03 8.20
C PRO A 196 -9.07 16.17 7.92
N PRO A 197 -9.47 17.09 7.03
CA PRO A 197 -10.87 17.36 6.77
C PRO A 197 -11.59 16.10 6.29
N VAL A 198 -12.85 15.94 6.68
CA VAL A 198 -13.72 14.90 6.14
C VAL A 198 -14.28 15.39 4.82
N PHE A 199 -14.17 14.55 3.79
CA PHE A 199 -14.78 14.75 2.49
C PHE A 199 -16.04 13.90 2.36
N VAL A 200 -17.07 14.46 1.76
CA VAL A 200 -18.37 13.83 1.51
C VAL A 200 -18.58 13.71 0.01
N GLY A 201 -18.89 12.51 -0.46
CA GLY A 201 -19.27 12.20 -1.84
C GLY A 201 -20.74 11.85 -1.89
N ASP A 202 -21.57 12.82 -2.27
CA ASP A 202 -23.02 12.66 -2.37
C ASP A 202 -23.48 12.45 -3.82
N ILE A 203 -24.23 11.37 -4.04
CA ILE A 203 -24.90 11.09 -5.31
C ILE A 203 -26.40 11.15 -5.07
N LYS A 204 -26.93 12.38 -5.00
CA LYS A 204 -28.32 12.68 -4.63
C LYS A 204 -29.34 11.85 -5.41
N LYS A 205 -29.13 11.68 -6.73
CA LYS A 205 -30.01 10.88 -7.62
C LYS A 205 -30.18 9.42 -7.15
N HIS A 206 -29.17 8.89 -6.47
CA HIS A 206 -29.12 7.49 -6.07
C HIS A 206 -29.14 7.32 -4.55
N GLU A 207 -29.35 8.38 -3.76
CA GLU A 207 -29.37 8.34 -2.29
C GLU A 207 -28.11 7.70 -1.67
N ILE A 208 -26.96 7.92 -2.32
CA ILE A 208 -25.66 7.44 -1.85
C ILE A 208 -24.90 8.59 -1.22
N THR A 209 -24.39 8.34 -0.02
CA THR A 209 -23.47 9.23 0.70
C THR A 209 -22.27 8.41 1.15
N ALA A 210 -21.07 8.87 0.79
CA ALA A 210 -19.81 8.30 1.26
C ALA A 210 -19.00 9.37 1.99
N ARG A 211 -18.28 8.98 3.04
CA ARG A 211 -17.39 9.86 3.81
C ARG A 211 -15.95 9.36 3.67
N ALA A 212 -15.01 10.26 3.51
CA ALA A 212 -13.61 9.93 3.30
C ALA A 212 -12.66 10.94 3.96
N GLN A 213 -11.40 10.55 4.18
CA GLN A 213 -10.32 11.42 4.64
C GLN A 213 -9.03 11.13 3.88
N GLU A 214 -8.19 12.15 3.71
CA GLU A 214 -6.83 11.97 3.23
C GLU A 214 -5.89 11.68 4.40
N ILE A 215 -5.31 10.49 4.41
CA ILE A 215 -4.46 9.99 5.50
C ILE A 215 -3.19 9.43 4.89
N GLU A 216 -2.04 10.02 5.23
CA GLU A 216 -0.72 9.59 4.74
C GLU A 216 -0.62 9.49 3.19
N GLY A 217 -1.34 10.36 2.48
CA GLY A 217 -1.37 10.41 1.01
C GLY A 217 -2.27 9.35 0.36
N GLU A 218 -3.00 8.55 1.14
CA GLU A 218 -4.04 7.66 0.65
C GLU A 218 -5.44 8.26 0.92
N PHE A 219 -6.39 7.99 0.03
CA PHE A 219 -7.75 8.50 0.17
C PHE A 219 -8.64 7.41 0.78
N VAL A 220 -8.95 7.55 2.07
CA VAL A 220 -9.62 6.50 2.85
C VAL A 220 -11.12 6.74 2.91
N VAL A 221 -11.90 5.86 2.28
CA VAL A 221 -13.36 5.85 2.44
C VAL A 221 -13.71 5.13 3.73
N MET A 222 -14.52 5.76 4.58
CA MET A 222 -14.86 5.28 5.91
C MET A 222 -15.86 4.13 5.87
N LYS A 223 -15.74 3.21 6.84
CA LYS A 223 -16.77 2.20 7.13
C LYS A 223 -18.16 2.84 7.23
N GLY A 224 -19.17 2.17 6.69
CA GLY A 224 -20.57 2.63 6.67
C GLY A 224 -20.90 3.58 5.53
N SER A 225 -19.90 3.99 4.72
CA SER A 225 -20.15 4.71 3.47
C SER A 225 -20.93 3.83 2.49
N LYS A 226 -21.79 4.46 1.68
CA LYS A 226 -22.56 3.75 0.64
C LYS A 226 -21.89 3.84 -0.73
N ALA A 227 -22.18 2.87 -1.58
CA ALA A 227 -21.79 2.82 -2.98
C ALA A 227 -22.94 2.27 -3.85
N ARG A 228 -22.86 2.39 -5.17
CA ARG A 228 -23.80 1.73 -6.10
C ARG A 228 -23.79 0.21 -5.87
N LEU A 229 -24.94 -0.41 -6.10
CA LEU A 229 -25.10 -1.87 -5.99
C LEU A 229 -24.34 -2.61 -7.10
N HIS A 230 -24.32 -2.05 -8.31
CA HIS A 230 -23.68 -2.61 -9.49
C HIS A 230 -22.81 -1.57 -10.19
N TRP A 231 -21.82 -2.06 -10.93
CA TRP A 231 -21.06 -1.25 -11.87
C TRP A 231 -21.88 -0.99 -13.14
N GLU A 232 -22.02 0.28 -13.52
CA GLU A 232 -22.76 0.76 -14.71
C GLU A 232 -21.88 1.60 -15.64
N GLY A 233 -20.59 1.76 -15.33
CA GLY A 233 -19.63 2.48 -16.16
C GLY A 233 -19.03 1.63 -17.28
N VAL A 234 -18.14 2.26 -18.06
CA VAL A 234 -17.31 1.54 -19.04
C VAL A 234 -16.39 0.56 -18.31
N ASN A 235 -16.24 -0.64 -18.86
CA ASN A 235 -15.34 -1.66 -18.33
C ASN A 235 -13.88 -1.19 -18.41
N GLY A 236 -13.18 -1.27 -17.29
CA GLY A 236 -11.77 -0.91 -17.20
C GLY A 236 -11.23 -1.17 -15.80
N THR A 237 -10.10 -0.53 -15.47
CA THR A 237 -9.39 -0.74 -14.19
C THR A 237 -10.29 -0.54 -12.96
N TYR A 238 -11.21 0.43 -12.99
CA TYR A 238 -12.10 0.70 -11.86
C TYR A 238 -13.25 -0.32 -11.71
N THR A 239 -13.70 -0.93 -12.81
CA THR A 239 -14.67 -2.04 -12.77
C THR A 239 -14.09 -3.23 -12.03
N LEU A 240 -12.85 -3.59 -12.40
CA LEU A 240 -12.11 -4.70 -11.80
C LEU A 240 -11.91 -4.48 -10.30
N LEU A 241 -11.56 -3.24 -9.91
CA LEU A 241 -11.46 -2.86 -8.50
C LEU A 241 -12.80 -2.97 -7.77
N PHE A 242 -13.90 -2.50 -8.37
CA PHE A 242 -15.24 -2.59 -7.77
C PHE A 242 -15.64 -4.05 -7.50
N GLU A 243 -15.51 -4.92 -8.51
CA GLU A 243 -15.82 -6.35 -8.40
C GLU A 243 -14.96 -7.05 -7.34
N GLN A 244 -13.66 -6.69 -7.28
CA GLN A 244 -12.75 -7.20 -6.26
C GLN A 244 -13.23 -6.85 -4.84
N LEU A 245 -13.68 -5.61 -4.62
CA LEU A 245 -14.16 -5.17 -3.31
C LEU A 245 -15.45 -5.86 -2.88
N VAL A 246 -16.34 -6.16 -3.83
CA VAL A 246 -17.54 -6.97 -3.58
C VAL A 246 -17.15 -8.40 -3.23
N LYS A 247 -16.29 -9.03 -4.03
CA LYS A 247 -15.81 -10.40 -3.80
C LYS A 247 -15.08 -10.55 -2.46
N ALA A 248 -14.30 -9.53 -2.07
CA ALA A 248 -13.57 -9.50 -0.82
C ALA A 248 -14.45 -9.15 0.41
N GLY A 249 -15.75 -8.91 0.22
CA GLY A 249 -16.68 -8.53 1.29
C GLY A 249 -16.40 -7.16 1.89
N VAL A 250 -15.61 -6.32 1.21
CA VAL A 250 -15.41 -4.90 1.59
C VAL A 250 -16.67 -4.11 1.26
N LEU A 251 -17.29 -4.41 0.11
CA LEU A 251 -18.60 -3.92 -0.29
C LEU A 251 -19.60 -5.06 -0.16
N VAL A 252 -20.65 -4.85 0.64
CA VAL A 252 -21.72 -5.82 0.81
C VAL A 252 -23.07 -5.14 0.55
N PRO A 253 -24.03 -5.81 -0.11
CA PRO A 253 -25.37 -5.26 -0.30
C PRO A 253 -26.00 -4.88 1.05
N THR A 254 -26.58 -3.68 1.09
CA THR A 254 -27.38 -3.23 2.25
C THR A 254 -28.59 -4.15 2.44
N PRO A 255 -29.17 -4.24 3.66
CA PRO A 255 -30.33 -5.09 3.93
C PRO A 255 -31.56 -4.77 3.04
N ASP A 256 -31.69 -3.52 2.58
CA ASP A 256 -32.73 -3.09 1.66
C ASP A 256 -32.43 -3.41 0.18
N GLY A 257 -31.26 -3.96 -0.12
CA GLY A 257 -30.84 -4.39 -1.45
C GLY A 257 -30.66 -3.25 -2.47
N ARG A 258 -30.60 -1.99 -2.03
CA ARG A 258 -30.53 -0.82 -2.93
C ARG A 258 -29.11 -0.33 -3.20
N HIS A 259 -28.20 -0.57 -2.26
CA HIS A 259 -26.83 -0.06 -2.28
C HIS A 259 -25.85 -1.14 -1.85
N ASN A 260 -24.56 -0.89 -2.05
CA ASN A 260 -23.52 -1.55 -1.28
C ASN A 260 -23.10 -0.63 -0.12
N GLU A 261 -22.61 -1.23 0.97
CA GLU A 261 -22.04 -0.53 2.11
C GLU A 261 -20.60 -1.02 2.36
N PHE A 262 -19.70 -0.09 2.70
CA PHE A 262 -18.35 -0.39 3.11
C PHE A 262 -18.33 -1.02 4.51
N THR A 263 -18.03 -2.32 4.60
CA THR A 263 -17.99 -3.07 5.86
C THR A 263 -16.83 -2.68 6.77
N LYS A 264 -15.76 -2.12 6.18
CA LYS A 264 -14.58 -1.55 6.82
C LYS A 264 -14.09 -0.34 6.04
N SER A 265 -13.30 0.53 6.69
CA SER A 265 -12.63 1.63 6.00
C SER A 265 -11.66 1.06 4.95
N TYR A 266 -11.60 1.67 3.78
CA TYR A 266 -10.77 1.20 2.66
C TYR A 266 -9.97 2.35 2.06
N ALA A 267 -8.66 2.13 1.93
CA ALA A 267 -7.73 3.10 1.39
C ALA A 267 -7.60 2.95 -0.13
N PHE A 268 -7.90 4.01 -0.86
CA PHE A 268 -7.74 4.09 -2.30
C PHE A 268 -6.44 4.80 -2.67
N SER A 269 -5.84 4.40 -3.78
CA SER A 269 -4.63 5.02 -4.34
C SER A 269 -4.86 6.45 -4.86
N SER A 270 -6.11 6.89 -5.02
CA SER A 270 -6.44 8.25 -5.42
C SER A 270 -7.90 8.62 -5.07
N PRO A 271 -8.22 9.93 -4.96
CA PRO A 271 -9.59 10.40 -4.83
C PRO A 271 -10.51 9.94 -5.97
N SER A 272 -9.99 9.83 -7.19
CA SER A 272 -10.75 9.39 -8.37
C SER A 272 -11.09 7.90 -8.34
N ALA A 273 -10.18 7.05 -7.88
CA ALA A 273 -10.47 5.63 -7.68
C ALA A 273 -11.59 5.43 -6.64
N ALA A 274 -11.53 6.16 -5.53
CA ALA A 274 -12.57 6.15 -4.51
C ALA A 274 -13.93 6.61 -5.07
N ALA A 275 -13.95 7.75 -5.79
CA ALA A 275 -15.15 8.30 -6.40
C ALA A 275 -15.77 7.32 -7.42
N ALA A 276 -14.93 6.66 -8.22
CA ALA A 276 -15.40 5.74 -9.24
C ALA A 276 -16.10 4.51 -8.64
N VAL A 277 -15.53 3.94 -7.57
CA VAL A 277 -16.13 2.81 -6.85
C VAL A 277 -17.44 3.21 -6.18
N VAL A 278 -17.48 4.35 -5.47
CA VAL A 278 -18.72 4.86 -4.86
C VAL A 278 -19.81 5.10 -5.91
N ALA A 279 -19.45 5.69 -7.04
CA ALA A 279 -20.36 6.02 -8.12
C ALA A 279 -20.73 4.86 -9.05
N GLY A 280 -20.09 3.69 -8.92
CA GLY A 280 -20.29 2.54 -9.81
C GLY A 280 -19.95 2.84 -11.28
N ARG A 281 -19.13 3.85 -11.55
CA ARG A 281 -18.69 4.28 -12.88
C ARG A 281 -17.50 5.20 -12.75
N SER A 282 -16.73 5.42 -13.82
CA SER A 282 -15.66 6.41 -13.82
C SER A 282 -16.16 7.80 -13.36
N ALA A 283 -15.46 8.39 -12.40
CA ALA A 283 -15.79 9.67 -11.80
C ALA A 283 -14.52 10.48 -11.51
N ASN A 284 -14.62 11.81 -11.63
CA ASN A 284 -13.52 12.70 -11.29
C ASN A 284 -13.53 12.98 -9.78
N GLY A 285 -12.56 12.43 -9.05
CA GLY A 285 -12.46 12.61 -7.60
C GLY A 285 -12.30 14.07 -7.18
N ARG A 286 -11.67 14.91 -8.00
CA ARG A 286 -11.40 16.31 -7.68
C ARG A 286 -12.67 17.14 -7.48
N THR A 287 -13.75 16.77 -8.16
CA THR A 287 -15.06 17.47 -8.09
C THR A 287 -16.13 16.65 -7.40
N HIS A 288 -15.93 15.33 -7.26
CA HIS A 288 -16.89 14.44 -6.61
C HIS A 288 -16.91 14.60 -5.09
N TRP A 289 -15.73 14.80 -4.50
CA TRP A 289 -15.55 14.93 -3.06
C TRP A 289 -15.65 16.39 -2.63
N VAL A 290 -16.43 16.65 -1.58
CA VAL A 290 -16.67 18.00 -1.04
C VAL A 290 -16.33 18.02 0.45
N VAL A 291 -15.62 19.03 0.93
CA VAL A 291 -15.28 19.19 2.35
C VAL A 291 -16.55 19.38 3.17
N ASP A 292 -16.76 18.51 4.16
CA ASP A 292 -17.91 18.50 5.05
C ASP A 292 -18.10 19.89 5.70
N GLY A 293 -19.33 20.42 5.65
CA GLY A 293 -19.68 21.72 6.20
C GLY A 293 -19.25 22.96 5.41
N SER A 294 -18.39 22.86 4.38
CA SER A 294 -17.94 24.05 3.62
C SER A 294 -18.47 24.14 2.19
N GLY A 295 -18.93 23.02 1.61
CA GLY A 295 -19.40 22.98 0.22
C GLY A 295 -18.29 23.09 -0.84
N LYS A 296 -17.02 23.24 -0.43
CA LYS A 296 -15.87 23.31 -1.33
C LYS A 296 -15.48 21.93 -1.82
N THR A 297 -15.23 21.81 -3.11
CA THR A 297 -14.71 20.58 -3.72
C THR A 297 -13.29 20.27 -3.24
N TYR A 298 -12.87 19.02 -3.37
CA TYR A 298 -11.49 18.60 -3.08
C TYR A 298 -10.47 19.42 -3.90
N ALA A 299 -10.81 19.77 -5.15
CA ALA A 299 -9.97 20.63 -6.00
C ALA A 299 -9.72 22.01 -5.37
N GLU A 300 -10.81 22.71 -4.98
CA GLU A 300 -10.75 24.05 -4.41
C GLU A 300 -10.03 24.04 -3.06
N TRP A 301 -10.31 23.04 -2.22
CA TRP A 301 -9.63 22.86 -0.94
C TRP A 301 -8.12 22.68 -1.13
N GLN A 302 -7.70 21.82 -2.06
CA GLN A 302 -6.28 21.57 -2.32
C GLN A 302 -5.57 22.83 -2.86
N GLU A 303 -6.24 23.61 -3.72
CA GLU A 303 -5.72 24.88 -4.24
C GLU A 303 -5.54 25.93 -3.15
N GLU A 304 -6.50 26.05 -2.23
CA GLU A 304 -6.40 26.95 -1.08
C GLU A 304 -5.26 26.57 -0.14
N GLN A 305 -5.06 25.27 0.13
CA GLN A 305 -3.93 24.81 0.95
C GLN A 305 -2.59 25.21 0.35
N VAL A 306 -2.43 25.10 -0.98
CA VAL A 306 -1.20 25.51 -1.67
C VAL A 306 -1.04 27.03 -1.68
N GLY A 307 -2.10 27.78 -1.97
CA GLY A 307 -2.09 29.25 -2.01
C GLY A 307 -1.86 29.91 -0.65
N GLN A 308 -2.18 29.23 0.46
CA GLN A 308 -1.84 29.70 1.81
C GLN A 308 -0.35 29.53 2.15
N ILE A 309 0.33 28.58 1.50
CA ILE A 309 1.74 28.26 1.75
C ILE A 309 2.66 29.03 0.78
N VAL A 310 2.24 29.19 -0.47
CA VAL A 310 2.99 29.89 -1.51
C VAL A 310 2.35 31.26 -1.76
N PRO A 311 3.00 32.38 -1.40
CA PRO A 311 2.46 33.71 -1.72
C PRO A 311 2.29 33.85 -3.23
N PRO A 312 1.29 34.63 -3.70
CA PRO A 312 1.03 34.79 -5.12
C PRO A 312 2.28 35.29 -5.85
N ILE A 313 2.58 34.68 -6.99
CA ILE A 313 3.66 35.09 -7.87
C ILE A 313 3.35 36.52 -8.31
N ALA A 314 4.24 37.48 -7.98
CA ALA A 314 4.13 38.85 -8.44
C ALA A 314 4.07 38.85 -9.99
N PRO A 315 3.23 39.69 -10.62
CA PRO A 315 3.24 39.82 -12.06
C PRO A 315 4.67 40.15 -12.53
N LEU A 316 5.15 39.45 -13.56
CA LEU A 316 6.36 39.86 -14.26
C LEU A 316 6.11 41.26 -14.82
N ASP A 317 6.80 42.26 -14.28
CA ASP A 317 6.81 43.61 -14.84
C ASP A 317 7.23 43.52 -16.32
N GLN A 318 6.27 43.77 -17.22
CA GLN A 318 6.54 44.07 -18.61
C GLN A 318 6.98 45.54 -18.70
N GLU A 319 8.16 45.87 -18.17
CA GLU A 319 8.82 47.15 -18.43
C GLU A 319 10.25 46.89 -18.90
N ASP A 320 10.40 46.48 -20.15
CA ASP A 320 11.62 46.76 -20.93
C ASP A 320 11.33 46.70 -22.44
N ALA A 321 10.36 47.51 -22.87
CA ALA A 321 10.08 47.75 -24.28
C ALA A 321 9.76 49.22 -24.55
N ALA A 322 10.61 50.14 -24.09
CA ALA A 322 10.67 51.51 -24.64
C ALA A 322 11.96 52.22 -24.21
N LEU A 323 12.90 52.34 -25.15
CA LEU A 323 13.91 53.41 -25.36
C LEU A 323 14.88 52.82 -26.41
N VAL A 324 14.58 52.96 -27.71
CA VAL A 324 15.00 54.06 -28.60
C VAL A 324 16.49 54.36 -28.48
#